data_AF-A0A951CDQ6-F1
#
_entry.id   AF-A0A951CDQ6-F1
#
_cell.length_a   1.000
_cell.length_b   1.000
_cell.length_c   1.000
_cell.angle_alpha   90.00
_cell.angle_beta   90.00
_cell.angle_gamma   90.00
#
_symmetry.space_group_name_H-M   'P 1'
#
loop_
_entity.id
_entity.type
_entity.pdbx_description
1 polymer ?
#
loop_
_entity_poly.entity_id
_entity_poly.type
_entity_poly.pdbx_seq_one_letter_code
_entity_poly.pdbx_strand_id
1 'polypeptide(L)'
;GVSFRLQSKVPGASVRIQPVKMDFRYGTSFGKASPEAYERLLLDAMAGDATLFARRDEVEEAWRFVDAIEAAWRDLGSEKTLAGYPAGSWGPEEAEALIEQDGRGWRRL
;
A
#
# COMPACT_ATOMS: atom_id res chain seq x y z
N GLY A 1 11.76 3.45 -3.13
CA GLY A 1 12.14 3.71 -4.54
C GLY A 1 10.86 3.92 -5.34
N VAL A 2 10.95 3.97 -6.66
CA VAL A 2 9.77 4.07 -7.55
C VAL A 2 9.94 3.05 -8.68
N SER A 3 8.87 2.35 -9.04
CA SER A 3 8.88 1.40 -10.16
C SER A 3 7.73 1.70 -11.10
N PHE A 4 8.05 1.99 -12.36
CA PHE A 4 7.07 2.28 -13.39
C PHE A 4 7.10 1.18 -14.46
N ARG A 5 5.92 0.68 -14.84
CA ARG A 5 5.77 -0.31 -15.91
C ARG A 5 5.01 0.35 -17.06
N LEU A 6 5.64 0.45 -18.22
CA LEU A 6 5.05 1.04 -19.42
C LEU A 6 5.19 0.11 -20.61
N GLN A 7 4.31 0.27 -21.59
CA GLN A 7 4.40 -0.42 -22.86
C GLN A 7 5.32 0.38 -23.79
N SER A 8 6.40 -0.24 -24.28
CA SER A 8 7.34 0.40 -25.19
C SER A 8 7.51 -0.41 -26.47
N LYS A 9 7.76 0.27 -27.58
CA LYS A 9 8.13 -0.38 -28.83
C LYS A 9 9.51 -1.02 -28.66
N VAL A 10 9.62 -2.30 -29.01
CA VAL A 10 10.90 -2.98 -29.11
C VAL A 10 11.71 -2.36 -30.26
N PRO A 11 12.96 -1.92 -30.04
CA PRO A 11 13.82 -1.44 -31.12
C PRO A 11 13.95 -2.48 -32.23
N GLY A 12 13.62 -2.11 -33.47
CA GLY A 12 13.66 -3.02 -34.62
C GLY A 12 12.75 -2.60 -35.77
N ALA A 13 12.83 -3.35 -36.87
CA ALA A 13 12.08 -3.10 -38.10
C ALA A 13 10.58 -3.44 -38.00
N SER A 14 10.19 -4.29 -37.04
CA SER A 14 8.78 -4.64 -36.81
C SER A 14 8.17 -3.82 -35.66
N VAL A 15 6.87 -3.53 -35.75
CA VAL A 15 6.13 -2.89 -34.65
C VAL A 15 5.71 -3.97 -33.67
N ARG A 16 6.51 -4.17 -32.63
CA ARG A 16 6.21 -5.04 -31.49
C ARG A 16 6.28 -4.23 -30.21
N ILE A 17 5.24 -4.32 -29.38
CA ILE A 17 5.16 -3.63 -28.09
C ILE A 17 5.47 -4.65 -26.98
N GLN A 18 6.26 -4.25 -25.99
CA GLN A 18 6.55 -5.06 -24.81
C GLN A 18 6.52 -4.21 -23.53
N PRO A 19 6.13 -4.80 -22.38
CA PRO A 19 6.20 -4.12 -21.09
C PRO A 19 7.67 -3.95 -20.70
N VAL A 20 8.07 -2.71 -20.44
CA VAL A 20 9.37 -2.37 -19.86
C VAL A 20 9.18 -1.85 -18.44
N LYS A 21 10.14 -2.17 -17.57
CA LYS A 21 10.16 -1.76 -16.17
C LYS A 21 11.28 -0.74 -15.97
N MET A 22 10.92 0.45 -15.49
CA MET A 22 11.85 1.48 -15.06
C MET A 22 11.89 1.47 -13.54
N ASP A 23 13.04 1.12 -12.97
CA ASP A 23 13.23 1.01 -11.52
C ASP A 23 14.15 2.12 -11.02
N PHE A 24 13.65 2.93 -10.09
CA PHE A 24 14.42 3.88 -9.30
C PHE A 24 14.60 3.35 -7.87
N ARG A 25 15.84 3.20 -7.42
CA ARG A 25 16.20 2.67 -6.10
C ARG A 25 17.06 3.67 -5.34
N TYR A 26 16.60 4.10 -4.16
CA TYR A 26 17.32 5.09 -3.32
C TYR A 26 18.76 4.64 -3.00
N GLY A 27 18.94 3.37 -2.64
CA GLY A 27 20.24 2.84 -2.24
C GLY A 27 21.31 2.91 -3.33
N THR A 28 20.95 2.68 -4.60
CA THR A 28 21.90 2.76 -5.73
C THR A 28 22.09 4.18 -6.24
N SER A 29 21.08 5.05 -6.11
CA SER A 29 21.10 6.39 -6.69
C SER A 29 21.71 7.46 -5.78
N PHE A 30 21.61 7.31 -4.45
CA PHE A 30 22.10 8.31 -3.50
C PHE A 30 23.17 7.82 -2.52
N GLY A 31 23.48 6.51 -2.51
CA GLY A 31 24.60 5.94 -1.75
C GLY A 31 24.53 6.10 -0.23
N LYS A 32 23.42 6.61 0.32
CA LYS A 32 23.18 6.77 1.76
C LYS A 32 21.90 6.03 2.14
N ALA A 33 21.92 5.43 3.32
CA ALA A 33 20.70 4.89 3.93
C ALA A 33 19.74 6.04 4.23
N SER A 34 18.44 5.79 4.05
CA SER A 34 17.42 6.69 4.56
C SER A 34 17.52 6.75 6.09
N PRO A 35 17.31 7.92 6.72
CA PRO A 35 17.22 8.02 8.18
C PRO A 35 16.18 7.04 8.73
N GLU A 36 16.40 6.59 9.95
CA GLU A 36 15.44 5.72 10.64
C GLU A 36 14.14 6.52 10.92
N ALA A 37 13.00 5.82 10.99
CA ALA A 37 11.71 6.49 11.03
C ALA A 37 11.57 7.40 12.27
N TYR A 38 12.03 6.94 13.44
CA TYR A 38 11.96 7.75 14.66
C TYR A 38 13.03 8.84 14.69
N GLU A 39 14.22 8.60 14.15
CA GLU A 39 15.24 9.64 14.00
C GLU A 39 14.68 10.88 13.31
N ARG A 40 13.97 10.67 12.18
CA ARG A 40 13.34 11.75 11.44
C ARG A 40 12.24 12.45 12.24
N LEU A 41 11.33 11.70 12.84
CA LEU A 41 10.20 12.27 13.59
C LEU A 41 10.65 13.06 14.83
N LEU A 42 11.68 12.58 15.53
CA LEU A 42 12.23 13.29 16.69
C LEU A 42 12.88 14.61 16.28
N LEU A 43 13.64 14.62 15.18
CA LEU A 43 14.22 15.85 14.64
C LEU A 43 13.13 16.86 14.24
N ASP A 44 12.09 16.40 13.54
CA ASP A 44 10.98 17.25 13.11
C ASP A 44 10.22 17.82 14.32
N ALA A 45 10.00 17.03 15.37
CA ALA A 45 9.41 17.50 16.63
C ALA A 45 10.26 18.58 17.32
N MET A 46 11.58 18.41 17.35
CA MET A 46 12.51 19.41 17.92
C MET A 46 12.55 20.71 17.08
N ALA A 47 12.39 20.59 15.77
CA ALA A 47 12.33 21.72 14.84
C ALA A 47 10.95 22.41 14.82
N GLY A 48 9.93 21.84 15.46
CA GLY A 48 8.55 22.32 15.41
C GLY A 48 7.87 22.08 14.06
N ASP A 49 8.36 21.13 13.26
CA ASP A 49 7.77 20.74 11.99
C ASP A 49 6.73 19.63 12.19
N ALA A 50 5.46 19.97 11.96
CA ALA A 50 4.33 19.07 12.14
C ALA A 50 3.95 18.28 10.87
N THR A 51 4.70 18.39 9.76
CA THR A 51 4.30 17.87 8.44
C THR A 51 4.10 16.35 8.42
N LEU A 52 4.86 15.60 9.22
CA LEU A 52 4.79 14.13 9.28
C LEU A 52 3.95 13.59 10.45
N PHE A 53 3.24 14.49 11.16
CA PHE A 53 2.37 14.11 12.27
C PHE A 53 0.90 14.16 11.82
N ALA A 54 0.14 13.13 12.18
CA ALA A 54 -1.29 13.12 11.91
C ALA A 54 -1.98 14.23 12.72
N ARG A 55 -2.80 15.04 12.04
CA ARG A 55 -3.56 16.11 12.71
C ARG A 55 -4.74 15.52 13.47
N ARG A 56 -5.23 16.25 14.46
CA ARG A 56 -6.33 15.78 15.31
C ARG A 56 -7.60 15.45 14.52
N ASP A 57 -7.99 16.32 13.59
CA ASP A 57 -9.13 16.13 12.69
C ASP A 57 -8.94 14.87 11.82
N GLU A 58 -7.76 14.67 11.25
CA GLU A 58 -7.45 13.46 10.46
C GLU A 58 -7.58 12.17 11.29
N VAL A 59 -7.13 12.19 12.54
CA VAL A 59 -7.26 11.05 13.47
C VAL A 59 -8.72 10.80 13.84
N GLU A 60 -9.49 11.84 14.14
CA GLU A 60 -10.92 11.73 14.44
C GLU A 60 -11.69 11.14 13.23
N GLU A 61 -11.39 11.60 12.00
CA GLU A 61 -11.99 11.06 10.77
C GLU A 61 -11.63 9.59 10.53
N ALA A 62 -10.37 9.22 10.72
CA ALA A 62 -9.92 7.84 10.59
C ALA A 62 -10.65 6.92 11.58
N TRP A 63 -10.83 7.37 12.83
CA TRP A 63 -11.60 6.62 13.84
C TRP A 63 -13.06 6.48 13.45
N ARG A 64 -13.74 7.53 12.99
CA ARG A 64 -15.15 7.41 12.53
C ARG A 64 -15.32 6.36 11.44
N PHE A 65 -14.35 6.24 10.53
CA PHE A 65 -14.38 5.21 9.49
C PHE A 65 -14.20 3.79 10.08
N VAL A 66 -13.22 3.60 10.98
CA VAL A 66 -12.96 2.31 11.63
C VAL A 66 -14.10 1.88 12.55
N ASP A 67 -14.67 2.81 13.32
CA ASP A 67 -15.76 2.56 14.26
C ASP A 67 -17.01 2.01 13.56
N ALA A 68 -17.31 2.50 12.34
CA ALA A 68 -18.43 2.00 11.54
C ALA A 68 -18.23 0.53 11.13
N ILE A 69 -17.00 0.15 10.78
CA ILE A 69 -16.65 -1.24 10.45
C ILE A 69 -16.74 -2.10 11.71
N GLU A 70 -16.19 -1.64 12.83
CA GLU A 70 -16.22 -2.38 14.10
C GLU A 70 -17.66 -2.60 14.59
N ALA A 71 -18.50 -1.58 14.53
CA ALA A 71 -19.92 -1.67 14.91
C ALA A 71 -20.66 -2.71 14.06
N ALA A 72 -20.48 -2.66 12.73
CA ALA A 72 -21.08 -3.65 11.83
C ALA A 72 -20.62 -5.08 12.16
N TRP A 73 -19.34 -5.27 12.47
CA TRP A 73 -18.79 -6.56 12.90
C TRP A 73 -19.40 -7.05 14.22
N ARG A 74 -19.64 -6.15 15.18
CA ARG A 74 -20.27 -6.48 16.46
C ARG A 74 -21.72 -6.93 16.29
N ASP A 75 -22.47 -6.26 15.41
CA ASP A 75 -23.89 -6.55 15.16
C ASP A 75 -24.11 -7.85 14.37
N LEU A 76 -23.17 -8.23 13.50
CA LEU A 76 -23.18 -9.49 12.75
C LEU A 76 -23.09 -10.75 13.63
N GLY A 77 -22.62 -10.61 14.88
CA GLY A 77 -22.47 -11.74 15.81
C GLY A 77 -21.56 -12.87 15.27
N SER A 78 -21.71 -14.08 15.81
CA SER A 78 -20.97 -15.27 15.36
C SER A 78 -21.48 -15.86 14.04
N GLU A 79 -22.39 -15.18 13.32
CA GLU A 79 -23.06 -15.72 12.13
C GLU A 79 -22.19 -15.67 10.87
N LYS A 80 -21.08 -14.91 10.87
CA LYS A 80 -20.05 -14.98 9.83
C LYS A 80 -18.73 -15.51 10.38
N THR A 81 -18.31 -16.65 9.86
CA THR A 81 -16.97 -17.20 10.10
C THR A 81 -15.94 -16.28 9.46
N LEU A 82 -14.94 -15.84 10.24
CA LEU A 82 -13.75 -15.17 9.72
C LEU A 82 -13.12 -16.03 8.62
N ALA A 83 -12.83 -15.44 7.47
CA ALA A 83 -12.17 -16.15 6.38
C ALA A 83 -10.76 -16.58 6.81
N GLY A 84 -10.52 -17.89 6.78
CA GLY A 84 -9.23 -18.47 7.13
C GLY A 84 -8.29 -18.50 5.92
N TYR A 85 -6.99 -18.46 6.17
CA TYR A 85 -5.98 -18.62 5.13
C TYR A 85 -4.72 -19.29 5.68
N PRO A 86 -3.99 -20.07 4.85
CA PRO A 86 -2.74 -20.69 5.27
C PRO A 86 -1.66 -19.65 5.59
N ALA A 87 -0.85 -19.88 6.62
CA ALA A 87 0.31 -19.04 6.91
C ALA A 87 1.28 -19.01 5.72
N GLY A 88 1.73 -17.81 5.34
CA GLY A 88 2.58 -17.58 4.17
C GLY A 88 1.83 -17.44 2.84
N SER A 89 0.49 -17.59 2.83
CA SER A 89 -0.32 -17.19 1.67
C SER A 89 -0.52 -15.66 1.62
N TRP A 90 -1.09 -15.18 0.52
CA TRP A 90 -1.44 -13.76 0.32
C TRP A 90 -2.74 -13.33 1.01
N GLY A 91 -3.40 -14.23 1.74
CA GLY A 91 -4.71 -14.01 2.35
C GLY A 91 -5.77 -15.00 1.88
N PRO A 92 -7.04 -14.79 2.28
CA PRO A 92 -8.18 -15.63 1.92
C PRO A 92 -8.68 -15.34 0.49
N GLU A 93 -9.41 -16.28 -0.12
CA GLU A 93 -9.94 -16.14 -1.49
C GLU A 93 -10.92 -14.97 -1.62
N GLU A 94 -11.66 -14.68 -0.54
CA GLU A 94 -12.60 -13.56 -0.45
C GLU A 94 -11.92 -12.20 -0.65
N ALA A 95 -10.63 -12.07 -0.33
CA ALA A 95 -9.87 -10.84 -0.55
C ALA A 95 -9.54 -10.61 -2.04
N GLU A 96 -9.34 -11.67 -2.82
CA GLU A 96 -9.18 -11.56 -4.28
C GLU A 96 -10.54 -11.25 -4.92
N ALA A 97 -11.59 -11.98 -4.53
CA ALA A 97 -12.95 -11.79 -5.04
C ALA A 97 -13.46 -10.35 -4.81
N LEU A 98 -13.10 -9.71 -3.69
CA LEU A 98 -13.46 -8.32 -3.39
C LEU A 98 -12.91 -7.34 -4.44
N ILE A 99 -11.67 -7.52 -4.88
CA ILE A 99 -11.01 -6.62 -5.83
C ILE A 99 -11.41 -6.95 -7.28
N GLU A 100 -11.66 -8.22 -7.58
CA GLU A 100 -12.14 -8.68 -8.89
C GLU A 100 -13.52 -8.12 -9.24
N GLN A 101 -14.38 -7.83 -8.26
CA GLN A 101 -15.68 -7.17 -8.47
C GLN A 101 -15.55 -5.82 -9.19
N ASP A 102 -14.42 -5.13 -9.00
CA ASP A 102 -14.12 -3.87 -9.68
C ASP A 102 -13.28 -4.05 -10.96
N GLY A 103 -13.12 -5.30 -11.44
CA GLY A 103 -12.28 -5.64 -12.59
C GLY A 103 -10.78 -5.43 -12.35
N ARG A 104 -10.36 -5.39 -11.08
CA ARG A 104 -8.98 -5.20 -10.65
C ARG A 104 -8.41 -6.51 -10.10
N GLY A 105 -7.11 -6.56 -9.88
CA GLY A 105 -6.45 -7.68 -9.22
C GLY A 105 -5.27 -7.22 -8.39
N TRP A 106 -4.92 -7.98 -7.36
CA TRP A 106 -3.81 -7.63 -6.49
C TRP A 106 -2.49 -7.68 -7.24
N ARG A 107 -1.71 -6.60 -7.13
CA ARG A 107 -0.35 -6.59 -7.66
C ARG A 107 0.55 -7.39 -6.72
N ARG A 108 0.94 -8.59 -7.14
CA ARG A 108 1.98 -9.38 -6.46
C ARG A 108 3.34 -8.68 -6.61
N LEU A 109 4.02 -8.48 -5.49
CA LEU A 109 5.33 -7.82 -5.40
C LEU A 109 6.47 -8.82 -5.54
#